data_AF-A0A945MGP8-F1
#
_entry.id   AF-A0A945MGP8-F1
#
_cell.length_a   1.000
_cell.length_b   1.000
_cell.length_c   1.000
_cell.angle_alpha   90.00
_cell.angle_beta   90.00
_cell.angle_gamma   90.00
#
_symmetry.space_group_name_H-M   'P 1'
#
loop_
_entity.id
_entity.type
_entity.pdbx_description
1 polymer ?
#
loop_
_entity_poly.entity_id
_entity_poly.type
_entity_poly.pdbx_seq_one_letter_code
_entity_poly.pdbx_strand_id
1 'polypeptide(L)'
;MEQLKNPSWLKIKNNIGYFTDNKDTYVESASMESKSEQVNKFVNRDEFYKNKPSVGTYVLEKKIIQVALFKLELNKLEIRIESSCSGGYRDSTTLIVYQKDLENLRKVNNIEKFQRGYKNTPLNFYKQIELAVKSLCF
;
A
#
# COMPACT_ATOMS: atom_id res chain seq x y z
N MET A 1 -18.38 -1.89 -8.26
CA MET A 1 -17.91 -0.52 -7.94
C MET A 1 -18.16 -0.16 -6.47
N GLU A 2 -19.31 -0.55 -5.89
CA GLU A 2 -19.63 -0.32 -4.47
C GLU A 2 -18.60 -0.91 -3.49
N GLN A 3 -18.06 -2.11 -3.76
CA GLN A 3 -17.03 -2.73 -2.91
C GLN A 3 -15.74 -1.91 -2.81
N LEU A 4 -15.40 -1.11 -3.83
CA LEU A 4 -14.24 -0.21 -3.76
C LEU A 4 -14.51 1.00 -2.86
N LYS A 5 -15.74 1.50 -2.90
CA LYS A 5 -16.20 2.63 -2.09
C LYS A 5 -16.44 2.24 -0.64
N ASN A 6 -16.96 1.05 -0.37
CA ASN A 6 -17.31 0.56 0.95
C ASN A 6 -16.77 -0.85 1.17
N PRO A 7 -15.45 -1.00 1.31
CA PRO A 7 -14.86 -2.30 1.59
C PRO A 7 -15.23 -2.79 2.99
N SER A 8 -15.57 -4.08 3.12
CA SER A 8 -15.92 -4.71 4.40
C SER A 8 -14.76 -4.77 5.40
N TRP A 9 -13.52 -4.69 4.91
CA TRP A 9 -12.30 -4.71 5.73
C TRP A 9 -11.97 -3.35 6.36
N LEU A 10 -12.61 -2.26 5.95
CA LEU A 10 -12.36 -0.91 6.46
C LEU A 10 -13.42 -0.51 7.48
N LYS A 11 -12.98 -0.10 8.67
CA LYS A 11 -13.84 0.53 9.68
C LYS A 11 -13.55 2.03 9.69
N ILE A 12 -14.59 2.85 9.86
CA ILE A 12 -14.45 4.31 9.98
C ILE A 12 -15.12 4.76 11.25
N LYS A 13 -14.41 5.52 12.08
CA LYS A 13 -14.93 6.16 13.30
C LYS A 13 -14.29 7.53 13.45
N ASN A 14 -15.11 8.56 13.66
CA ASN A 14 -14.64 9.95 13.86
C ASN A 14 -13.65 10.44 12.77
N ASN A 15 -13.95 10.17 11.50
CA ASN A 15 -13.10 10.48 10.34
C ASN A 15 -11.71 9.79 10.35
N ILE A 16 -11.52 8.78 11.19
CA ILE A 16 -10.33 7.93 11.19
C ILE A 16 -10.70 6.57 10.60
N GLY A 17 -9.93 6.14 9.62
CA GLY A 17 -10.02 4.81 9.03
C GLY A 17 -9.17 3.80 9.79
N TYR A 18 -9.65 2.56 9.91
CA TYR A 18 -8.96 1.47 10.60
C TYR A 18 -9.08 0.19 9.79
N PHE A 19 -7.98 -0.52 9.58
CA PHE A 19 -8.02 -1.91 9.15
C PHE A 19 -6.81 -2.70 9.64
N THR A 20 -6.98 -4.02 9.65
CA THR A 20 -5.89 -4.97 9.90
C THR A 20 -5.45 -5.56 8.56
N ASP A 21 -4.15 -5.60 8.34
CA ASP A 21 -3.51 -6.25 7.21
C ASP A 21 -2.68 -7.44 7.67
N ASN A 22 -2.54 -8.45 6.82
CA ASN A 22 -1.81 -9.66 7.13
C ASN A 22 -0.66 -9.81 6.12
N LYS A 23 0.57 -9.60 6.60
CA LYS A 23 1.81 -9.72 5.83
C LYS A 23 1.98 -11.10 5.21
N ASP A 24 1.45 -12.14 5.84
CA ASP A 24 1.56 -13.52 5.35
C ASP A 24 0.81 -13.72 4.01
N THR A 25 -0.07 -12.78 3.63
CA THR A 25 -0.79 -12.77 2.34
C THR A 25 -0.01 -12.14 1.20
N TYR A 26 1.19 -11.62 1.47
CA TYR A 26 2.04 -10.97 0.49
C TYR A 26 2.71 -12.03 -0.37
N VAL A 27 2.00 -12.52 -1.38
CA VAL A 27 2.57 -13.45 -2.36
C VAL A 27 3.59 -12.71 -3.22
N GLU A 28 4.84 -13.18 -3.21
CA GLU A 28 5.84 -12.78 -4.20
C GLU A 28 5.38 -13.29 -5.57
N SER A 29 4.82 -12.42 -6.40
CA SER A 29 4.38 -12.82 -7.73
C SER A 29 5.55 -12.76 -8.73
N ALA A 30 5.88 -13.91 -9.33
CA ALA A 30 6.86 -14.05 -10.43
C ALA A 30 6.56 -13.15 -11.66
N SER A 31 5.35 -12.61 -11.80
CA SER A 31 4.98 -11.65 -12.85
C SER A 31 5.64 -10.26 -12.71
N MET A 32 6.47 -10.04 -11.69
CA MET A 32 7.38 -8.89 -11.60
C MET A 32 8.70 -9.09 -12.37
N GLU A 33 9.07 -10.32 -12.72
CA GLU A 33 10.27 -10.61 -13.51
C GLU A 33 10.07 -10.27 -15.00
N SER A 34 8.90 -10.56 -15.59
CA SER A 34 8.68 -10.40 -17.04
C SER A 34 8.52 -8.95 -17.52
N LYS A 35 8.39 -7.97 -16.61
CA LYS A 35 8.44 -6.54 -16.97
C LYS A 35 9.84 -5.96 -16.90
N SER A 36 10.80 -6.61 -16.23
CA SER A 36 12.18 -6.14 -16.13
C SER A 36 12.87 -6.08 -17.50
N GLU A 37 12.51 -6.96 -18.43
CA GLU A 37 13.06 -6.98 -19.80
C GLU A 37 12.49 -5.88 -20.72
N GLN A 38 11.34 -5.27 -20.39
CA GLN A 38 10.74 -4.20 -21.20
C GLN A 38 11.13 -2.78 -20.77
N VAL A 39 11.83 -2.60 -19.63
CA VAL A 39 12.12 -1.25 -19.08
C VAL A 39 13.35 -0.58 -19.73
N ASN A 40 14.13 -1.29 -20.56
CA ASN A 40 15.32 -0.73 -21.21
C ASN A 40 15.05 0.27 -22.36
N LYS A 41 13.83 0.80 -22.54
CA LYS A 41 13.52 1.69 -23.67
C LYS A 41 12.88 3.05 -23.38
N PHE A 42 12.63 3.47 -22.14
CA PHE A 42 12.01 4.80 -21.91
C PHE A 42 12.59 5.58 -20.73
N VAL A 43 13.67 6.31 -21.05
CA VAL A 43 13.89 7.77 -20.85
C VAL A 43 13.37 8.41 -19.55
N ASN A 44 14.34 8.94 -18.78
CA ASN A 44 14.30 10.09 -17.86
C ASN A 44 12.95 10.49 -17.25
N ARG A 45 12.75 10.13 -15.96
CA ARG A 45 11.99 10.92 -14.98
C ARG A 45 12.39 10.47 -13.56
N ASP A 46 13.38 11.17 -13.01
CA ASP A 46 13.68 11.18 -11.58
C ASP A 46 12.44 11.66 -10.81
N GLU A 47 11.79 10.73 -10.09
CA GLU A 47 10.91 10.96 -8.91
C GLU A 47 10.10 9.71 -8.54
N PHE A 48 10.04 8.69 -9.40
CA PHE A 48 9.30 7.45 -9.14
C PHE A 48 10.22 6.25 -9.20
N TYR A 49 10.37 5.57 -8.06
CA TYR A 49 11.14 4.33 -7.96
C TYR A 49 10.46 3.24 -8.80
N LYS A 50 11.10 2.86 -9.90
CA LYS A 50 10.78 1.65 -10.65
C LYS A 50 11.77 0.56 -10.24
N ASN A 51 11.25 -0.40 -9.48
CA ASN A 51 11.72 -1.79 -9.30
C ASN A 51 13.04 -2.04 -8.56
N LYS A 52 12.91 -2.37 -7.27
CA LYS A 52 13.39 -3.64 -6.72
C LYS A 52 12.28 -4.25 -5.85
N PRO A 53 11.83 -5.49 -6.10
CA PRO A 53 10.83 -6.15 -5.27
C PRO A 53 11.56 -6.76 -4.07
N SER A 54 11.70 -6.03 -2.97
CA SER A 54 12.23 -6.64 -1.73
C SER A 54 11.16 -6.93 -0.69
N VAL A 55 9.90 -6.53 -0.94
CA VAL A 55 8.76 -6.84 -0.07
C VAL A 55 7.48 -6.87 -0.90
N GLY A 56 6.67 -7.93 -0.79
CA GLY A 56 5.37 -8.09 -1.46
C GLY A 56 4.26 -7.15 -0.95
N THR A 57 4.56 -5.89 -0.63
CA THR A 57 3.63 -4.89 -0.05
C THR A 57 2.48 -4.46 -0.97
N TYR A 58 2.37 -5.05 -2.15
CA TYR A 58 1.39 -4.69 -3.17
C TYR A 58 -0.04 -4.61 -2.64
N VAL A 59 -0.44 -5.59 -1.82
CA VAL A 59 -1.80 -5.71 -1.25
C VAL A 59 -2.09 -4.52 -0.34
N LEU A 60 -1.17 -4.24 0.59
CA LEU A 60 -1.27 -3.14 1.53
C LEU A 60 -1.29 -1.79 0.82
N GLU A 61 -0.36 -1.55 -0.12
CA GLU A 61 -0.33 -0.34 -0.93
C GLU A 61 -1.66 -0.09 -1.65
N LYS A 62 -2.22 -1.14 -2.26
CA LYS A 62 -3.49 -1.05 -2.99
C LYS A 62 -4.65 -0.66 -2.07
N LYS A 63 -4.72 -1.24 -0.86
CA LYS A 63 -5.74 -0.88 0.14
C LYS A 63 -5.59 0.58 0.57
N ILE A 64 -4.38 1.05 0.85
CA ILE A 64 -4.14 2.44 1.26
C ILE A 64 -4.56 3.41 0.16
N ILE A 65 -4.17 3.15 -1.10
CA ILE A 65 -4.55 4.00 -2.24
C ILE A 65 -6.07 3.97 -2.47
N GLN A 66 -6.72 2.80 -2.31
CA GLN A 66 -8.17 2.71 -2.37
C GLN A 66 -8.82 3.61 -1.31
N VAL A 67 -8.36 3.57 -0.06
CA VAL A 67 -8.86 4.45 1.00
C VAL A 67 -8.65 5.91 0.61
N ALA A 68 -7.45 6.28 0.18
CA ALA A 68 -7.14 7.65 -0.21
C ALA A 68 -8.08 8.18 -1.31
N LEU A 69 -8.39 7.35 -2.31
CA LEU A 69 -9.23 7.76 -3.45
C LEU A 69 -10.73 7.80 -3.15
N PHE A 70 -11.23 6.90 -2.30
CA PHE A 70 -12.67 6.73 -2.10
C PHE A 70 -13.20 7.24 -0.76
N LYS A 71 -12.32 7.56 0.20
CA LYS A 71 -12.66 8.07 1.53
C LYS A 71 -12.00 9.43 1.75
N LEU A 72 -12.57 10.45 1.10
CA LEU A 72 -12.03 11.80 1.08
C LEU A 72 -12.14 12.49 2.45
N GLU A 73 -13.12 12.08 3.25
CA GLU A 73 -13.43 12.57 4.58
C GLU A 73 -12.39 12.18 5.65
N LEU A 74 -11.52 11.21 5.37
CA LEU A 74 -10.56 10.73 6.36
C LEU A 74 -9.40 11.69 6.57
N ASN A 75 -9.11 11.98 7.83
CA ASN A 75 -7.94 12.75 8.26
C ASN A 75 -6.76 11.85 8.70
N LYS A 76 -7.03 10.57 8.93
CA LYS A 76 -6.05 9.59 9.39
C LYS A 76 -6.50 8.19 9.02
N LEU A 77 -5.54 7.33 8.76
CA LEU A 77 -5.73 5.90 8.54
C LEU A 77 -4.73 5.14 9.41
N GLU A 78 -5.24 4.31 10.31
CA GLU A 78 -4.45 3.46 11.20
C GLU A 78 -4.52 2.02 10.71
N ILE A 79 -3.35 1.43 10.52
CA ILE A 79 -3.22 0.11 9.88
C ILE A 79 -2.42 -0.78 10.80
N ARG A 80 -3.08 -1.80 11.37
CA ARG A 80 -2.37 -2.85 12.10
C ARG A 80 -1.87 -3.88 11.10
N ILE A 81 -0.57 -4.08 11.01
CA ILE A 81 0.02 -5.10 10.12
C ILE A 81 0.46 -6.25 11.02
N GLU A 82 -0.08 -7.44 10.77
CA GLU A 82 0.20 -8.66 11.53
C GLU A 82 1.00 -9.64 10.67
N SER A 83 1.85 -10.45 11.29
CA SER A 83 2.58 -11.53 10.63
C SER A 83 2.81 -12.71 11.56
N SER A 84 2.87 -13.91 10.98
CA SER A 84 3.30 -15.12 11.65
C SER A 84 4.81 -15.30 11.48
N CYS A 85 5.55 -15.38 12.60
CA CYS A 85 7.00 -15.42 12.59
C CYS A 85 7.54 -16.84 12.78
N SER A 86 8.83 -17.05 12.44
CA SER A 86 9.53 -18.30 12.72
C SER A 86 9.52 -18.59 14.23
N GLY A 87 9.27 -19.85 14.60
CA GLY A 87 9.09 -20.22 16.01
C GLY A 87 7.65 -20.10 16.54
N GLY A 88 6.68 -19.75 15.68
CA GLY A 88 5.25 -19.88 15.99
C GLY A 88 4.63 -18.72 16.77
N TYR A 89 5.39 -17.64 17.02
CA TYR A 89 4.85 -16.42 17.61
C TYR A 89 4.27 -15.50 16.52
N ARG A 90 3.41 -14.57 16.94
CA ARG A 90 2.82 -13.53 16.09
C ARG A 90 3.39 -12.17 16.45
N ASP A 91 3.72 -11.39 15.44
CA ASP A 91 4.18 -10.02 15.60
C ASP A 91 3.19 -9.05 14.94
N SER A 92 3.12 -7.82 15.45
CA SER A 92 2.28 -6.78 14.86
C SER A 92 2.87 -5.38 15.04
N THR A 93 2.73 -4.55 14.01
CA THR A 93 3.12 -3.14 14.02
C THR A 93 1.95 -2.29 13.57
N THR A 94 2.01 -0.98 13.86
CA THR A 94 1.00 -0.02 13.41
C THR A 94 1.61 1.00 12.47
N LEU A 95 1.11 1.05 11.24
CA LEU A 95 1.39 2.12 10.28
C LEU A 95 0.30 3.18 10.37
N ILE A 96 0.70 4.43 10.61
CA ILE A 96 -0.22 5.58 10.64
C ILE A 96 0.00 6.39 9.36
N VAL A 97 -1.07 6.57 8.59
CA VAL A 97 -1.09 7.41 7.39
C VAL A 97 -1.88 8.67 7.72
N TYR A 98 -1.21 9.81 7.75
CA TYR A 98 -1.84 11.09 8.08
C TYR A 98 -2.51 11.71 6.85
N GLN A 99 -3.37 12.70 7.09
CA GLN A 99 -4.10 13.43 6.06
C GLN A 99 -3.21 13.88 4.89
N LYS A 100 -2.03 14.44 5.19
CA LYS A 100 -1.09 14.92 4.16
C LYS A 100 -0.65 13.80 3.21
N ASP A 101 -0.45 12.59 3.71
CA ASP A 101 -0.07 11.44 2.88
C ASP A 101 -1.26 10.93 2.06
N LEU A 102 -2.46 10.88 2.66
CA LEU A 102 -3.69 10.57 1.92
C LEU A 102 -3.92 11.56 0.77
N GLU A 103 -3.70 12.86 1.00
CA GLU A 103 -3.79 13.90 -0.02
C GLU A 103 -2.72 13.75 -1.10
N ASN A 104 -1.47 13.44 -0.74
CA ASN A 104 -0.42 13.20 -1.72
C ASN A 104 -0.72 11.98 -2.60
N LEU A 105 -1.27 10.91 -2.02
CA LEU A 105 -1.72 9.74 -2.77
C LEU A 105 -2.86 10.08 -3.75
N ARG A 106 -3.80 10.96 -3.36
CA ARG A 106 -4.86 11.46 -4.25
C ARG A 106 -4.32 12.28 -5.42
N LYS A 107 -3.23 13.03 -5.24
CA LYS A 107 -2.63 13.84 -6.31
C LYS A 107 -1.96 13.00 -7.40
N VAL A 108 -1.38 11.85 -7.02
CA VAL A 108 -0.61 11.01 -7.96
C VAL A 108 -1.39 9.81 -8.50
N ASN A 109 -2.60 9.57 -7.99
CA ASN A 109 -3.51 8.52 -8.45
C ASN A 109 -4.84 9.10 -8.94
N ASN A 110 -5.57 8.35 -9.76
CA ASN A 110 -6.96 8.64 -10.06
C ASN A 110 -7.78 7.35 -10.11
N ILE A 111 -9.10 7.49 -9.98
CA ILE A 111 -10.02 6.36 -9.86
C ILE A 111 -9.98 5.46 -11.11
N GLU A 112 -9.96 6.04 -12.31
CA GLU A 112 -9.98 5.27 -13.56
C GLU A 112 -8.74 4.39 -13.72
N LYS A 113 -7.55 4.98 -13.49
CA LYS A 113 -6.27 4.26 -13.53
C LYS A 113 -6.21 3.18 -12.45
N PHE A 114 -6.68 3.49 -11.25
CA PHE A 114 -6.74 2.54 -10.15
C PHE A 114 -7.63 1.33 -10.45
N GLN A 115 -8.81 1.56 -11.05
CA GLN A 115 -9.71 0.48 -11.47
C GLN A 115 -9.10 -0.42 -12.55
N ARG A 116 -8.25 0.12 -13.43
CA ARG A 116 -7.46 -0.63 -14.42
C ARG A 116 -6.22 -1.31 -13.84
N GLY A 117 -6.01 -1.22 -12.53
CA GLY A 117 -4.89 -1.86 -11.82
C GLY A 117 -3.60 -1.05 -11.77
N TYR A 118 -3.59 0.19 -12.27
CA TYR A 118 -2.44 1.08 -12.16
C TYR A 118 -2.43 1.78 -10.79
N LYS A 119 -1.26 1.86 -10.17
CA LYS A 119 -1.07 2.55 -8.90
C LYS A 119 0.26 3.28 -8.88
N ASN A 120 0.29 4.46 -8.26
CA ASN A 120 1.49 5.26 -8.06
C ASN A 120 1.64 5.54 -6.55
N THR A 121 2.79 5.18 -5.99
CA THR A 121 3.10 5.42 -4.59
C THR A 121 4.32 6.34 -4.53
N PRO A 122 4.24 7.54 -3.90
CA PRO A 122 5.42 8.39 -3.72
C PRO A 122 6.53 7.64 -2.98
N LEU A 123 7.80 7.83 -3.39
CA LEU A 123 8.93 7.05 -2.86
C LEU A 123 9.06 7.12 -1.33
N ASN A 124 8.91 8.31 -0.75
CA ASN A 124 9.00 8.47 0.70
C ASN A 124 7.90 7.70 1.43
N PHE A 125 6.71 7.64 0.86
CA PHE A 125 5.60 6.88 1.45
C PHE A 125 5.78 5.38 1.27
N TYR A 126 6.29 4.94 0.11
CA TYR A 126 6.66 3.54 -0.12
C TYR A 126 7.69 3.05 0.92
N LYS A 127 8.74 3.84 1.19
CA LYS A 127 9.73 3.51 2.22
C LYS A 127 9.13 3.36 3.62
N GLN A 128 8.13 4.16 3.97
CA GLN A 128 7.44 4.02 5.26
C GLN A 128 6.70 2.69 5.36
N ILE A 129 5.99 2.29 4.30
CA ILE A 129 5.33 0.99 4.23
C ILE A 129 6.36 -0.13 4.34
N GLU A 130 7.45 -0.03 3.58
CA GLU A 130 8.53 -1.02 3.57
C GLU A 130 9.16 -1.19 4.96
N LEU A 131 9.46 -0.08 5.65
CA LEU A 131 10.00 -0.11 7.00
C LEU A 131 9.04 -0.76 7.99
N ALA A 132 7.75 -0.42 7.95
CA ALA A 132 6.75 -1.05 8.83
C ALA A 132 6.63 -2.56 8.56
N VAL A 133 6.65 -2.99 7.31
CA VAL A 133 6.57 -4.42 6.99
C VAL A 133 7.85 -5.16 7.34
N LYS A 134 9.02 -4.54 7.14
CA LYS A 134 10.31 -5.11 7.52
C LYS A 134 10.47 -5.18 9.03
N SER A 135 9.89 -4.25 9.80
CA SER A 135 9.94 -4.24 11.28
C SER A 135 9.31 -5.45 11.95
N LEU A 136 8.57 -6.28 11.22
CA LEU A 136 7.91 -7.47 11.74
C LEU A 136 8.83 -8.70 11.64
N CYS A 137 8.82 -9.51 12.71
CA CYS A 137 9.61 -10.75 12.82
C CYS A 137 11.13 -10.51 12.76
N PHE A 138 11.61 -9.47 13.46
CA PHE A 138 13.03 -9.17 13.63
C PHE A 138 13.71 -10.05 14.68
#